data_AF-A0A962GB91-F1
#
_entry.id   AF-A0A962GB91-F1
#
_cell.length_a   1.000
_cell.length_b   1.000
_cell.length_c   1.000
_cell.angle_alpha   90.00
_cell.angle_beta   90.00
_cell.angle_gamma   90.00
#
_symmetry.space_group_name_H-M   'P 1'
#
loop_
_entity.id
_entity.type
_entity.pdbx_description
1 polymer ?
#
loop_
_entity_poly.entity_id
_entity_poly.type
_entity_poly.pdbx_seq_one_letter_code
_entity_poly.pdbx_strand_id
1 'polypeptide(L)' 'ASQAQARGLAMLSSSRRYRIRYQADGTSDGSNLTITVCDRRGPTEARALVINNSGRLRSGTPTAAQASAACAAIDT' A
#
# COMPACT_ATOMS: atom_id res chain seq x y z
N ALA A 1 8.85 -1.75 1.94
CA ALA A 1 9.07 -1.39 3.37
C ALA A 1 7.72 -1.24 4.04
N SER A 2 7.62 -1.56 5.33
CA SER A 2 6.36 -1.69 6.07
C SER A 2 6.16 -0.60 7.12
N GLN A 3 4.91 -0.27 7.41
CA GLN A 3 4.47 0.63 8.48
C GLN A 3 3.27 -0.01 9.20
N ALA A 4 3.25 0.02 10.53
CA ALA A 4 2.15 -0.44 11.36
C ALA A 4 1.43 0.75 12.01
N GLN A 5 0.13 0.61 12.26
CA GLN A 5 -0.71 1.59 12.96
C GLN A 5 -1.41 0.91 14.14
N ALA A 6 -1.52 1.64 15.26
CA ALA A 6 -2.01 1.14 16.56
C ALA A 6 -3.39 0.46 16.53
N ARG A 7 -4.18 0.65 15.47
CA ARG A 7 -5.50 0.04 15.28
C ARG A 7 -5.48 -1.34 14.61
N GLY A 8 -4.31 -1.97 14.50
CA GLY A 8 -4.17 -3.26 13.85
C GLY A 8 -4.23 -3.16 12.32
N LEU A 9 -3.62 -2.09 11.79
CA LEU A 9 -3.49 -1.80 10.37
C LEU A 9 -2.01 -1.83 10.02
N ALA A 10 -1.65 -2.49 8.93
CA ALA A 10 -0.29 -2.45 8.40
C ALA A 10 -0.30 -2.18 6.90
N MET A 11 0.76 -1.52 6.45
CA MET A 11 0.95 -1.12 5.06
C MET A 11 2.33 -1.57 4.58
N LEU A 12 2.40 -2.13 3.37
CA LEU A 12 3.62 -2.50 2.69
C LEU A 12 3.75 -1.72 1.38
N SER A 13 4.79 -0.90 1.26
CA SER A 13 5.11 -0.13 0.05
C SER A 13 6.12 -0.84 -0.85
N SER A 14 5.86 -0.82 -2.17
CA SER A 14 6.72 -1.42 -3.20
C SER A 14 8.07 -0.72 -3.39
N SER A 15 8.22 0.55 -3.00
CA SER A 15 9.44 1.34 -3.31
C SER A 15 9.98 2.18 -2.14
N ARG A 16 9.68 1.80 -0.89
CA ARG A 16 10.00 2.59 0.33
C ARG A 16 9.43 4.02 0.29
N ARG A 17 8.52 4.31 -0.64
CA ARG A 17 7.81 5.58 -0.75
C ARG A 17 6.54 5.50 0.09
N TYR A 18 6.40 6.42 1.04
CA TYR A 18 5.23 6.56 1.91
C TYR A 18 4.52 7.90 1.78
N ARG A 19 5.07 8.80 0.96
CA ARG A 19 4.50 10.10 0.66
C ARG A 19 4.25 10.20 -0.83
N ILE A 20 3.00 10.47 -1.18
CA ILE A 20 2.59 10.79 -2.54
C ILE A 20 2.47 12.32 -2.60
N ARG A 21 3.09 12.94 -3.62
CA ARG A 21 2.93 14.37 -3.89
C ARG A 21 2.14 14.49 -5.18
N TYR A 22 1.01 15.16 -5.09
CA TYR A 22 0.21 15.52 -6.25
C TYR A 22 0.59 16.91 -6.72
N GLN A 23 0.69 17.07 -8.04
CA GLN A 23 0.94 18.33 -8.71
C GLN A 23 -0.39 19.02 -9.05
N ALA A 24 -0.33 20.29 -9.47
CA ALA A 24 -1.52 21.08 -9.82
C ALA A 24 -2.31 20.48 -11.00
N ASP A 25 -1.64 19.73 -11.89
CA ASP A 25 -2.25 19.02 -13.01
C ASP A 25 -2.81 17.63 -12.64
N GLY A 26 -2.72 17.25 -11.36
CA GLY A 26 -3.20 15.97 -10.85
C GLY A 26 -2.20 14.80 -11.01
N THR A 27 -1.04 15.01 -11.63
CA THR A 27 -0.01 13.97 -11.72
C THR A 27 0.64 13.68 -10.38
N SER A 28 1.23 12.49 -10.23
CA SER A 28 2.09 12.13 -9.11
C SER A 28 3.50 11.87 -9.63
N ASP A 29 4.48 12.59 -9.09
CA ASP A 29 5.89 12.39 -9.39
C ASP A 29 6.40 10.99 -8.96
N GLY A 30 7.54 10.58 -9.52
CA GLY A 30 8.25 9.36 -9.16
C GLY A 30 7.87 8.12 -10.00
N SER A 31 7.86 6.96 -9.35
CA SER A 31 7.49 5.68 -9.97
C SER A 31 6.04 5.30 -9.63
N ASN A 32 5.47 4.43 -10.46
CA ASN A 32 4.27 3.68 -10.07
C ASN A 32 4.48 3.06 -8.68
N LEU A 33 3.46 3.17 -7.84
CA LEU A 33 3.50 2.77 -6.44
C LEU A 33 2.38 1.78 -6.15
N THR A 34 2.72 0.66 -5.52
CA THR A 34 1.74 -0.26 -4.93
C THR A 34 1.89 -0.22 -3.41
N ILE A 35 0.78 0.03 -2.72
CA ILE A 35 0.67 -0.08 -1.27
C ILE A 35 -0.27 -1.23 -0.97
N THR A 36 0.21 -2.27 -0.29
CA THR A 36 -0.65 -3.34 0.22
C THR A 36 -1.06 -2.98 1.64
N VAL A 37 -2.37 -2.91 1.87
CA VAL A 37 -2.96 -2.63 3.18
C VAL A 37 -3.52 -3.94 3.73
N CYS A 38 -3.15 -4.27 4.97
CA CYS A 38 -3.73 -5.37 5.72
C CYS A 38 -4.27 -4.88 7.06
N ASP A 39 -5.32 -5.53 7.56
CA ASP A 39 -5.80 -5.37 8.91
C ASP A 39 -6.01 -6.73 9.59
N ARG A 40 -6.54 -6.72 10.82
CA ARG A 40 -6.75 -7.93 11.64
C ARG A 40 -7.65 -9.01 11.01
N ARG A 41 -8.37 -8.71 9.92
CA ARG A 41 -9.11 -9.72 9.15
C ARG A 41 -8.18 -10.66 8.38
N GLY A 42 -6.90 -10.30 8.24
CA GLY A 42 -5.86 -11.17 7.70
C GLY A 42 -5.66 -11.05 6.19
N PRO A 43 -4.75 -11.88 5.63
CA PRO A 43 -4.24 -11.72 4.27
C PRO A 43 -5.29 -11.92 3.16
N THR A 44 -6.37 -12.64 3.43
CA THR A 44 -7.50 -12.81 2.49
C THR A 44 -8.27 -11.52 2.27
N GLU A 45 -8.32 -10.66 3.28
CA GLU A 45 -8.99 -9.36 3.22
C GLU A 45 -8.05 -8.20 2.87
N ALA A 46 -6.76 -8.48 2.66
CA ALA A 46 -5.81 -7.47 2.23
C ALA A 46 -6.21 -6.86 0.88
N ARG A 47 -5.87 -5.58 0.70
CA ARG A 47 -6.14 -4.83 -0.54
C ARG A 47 -4.89 -4.14 -1.03
N ALA A 48 -4.72 -4.10 -2.34
CA ALA A 48 -3.66 -3.34 -3.00
C ALA A 48 -4.22 -2.00 -3.47
N LEU A 49 -3.50 -0.93 -3.19
CA LEU A 49 -3.71 0.40 -3.73
C LEU A 49 -2.58 0.68 -4.71
N VAL A 50 -2.91 0.89 -5.98
CA VAL A 50 -1.93 1.19 -7.02
C VAL A 50 -2.13 2.61 -7.51
N ILE A 51 -1.04 3.38 -7.51
CA ILE A 51 -0.99 4.75 -8.00
C ILE A 51 -0.02 4.77 -9.17
N ASN A 52 -0.47 5.28 -10.32
CA ASN A 52 0.40 5.53 -11.45
C ASN A 52 0.89 6.99 -11.47
N ASN A 53 1.81 7.29 -12.37
CA ASN A 53 2.38 8.64 -12.49
C ASN A 53 1.35 9.70 -12.98
N SER A 54 0.25 9.29 -13.61
CA SER A 54 -0.87 10.20 -13.90
C SER A 54 -1.72 10.54 -12.67
N GLY A 55 -1.33 10.08 -11.48
CA GLY A 55 -2.02 10.32 -10.22
C GLY A 55 -3.24 9.43 -9.97
N ARG A 56 -3.58 8.53 -10.90
CA ARG A 56 -4.78 7.70 -10.81
C ARG A 56 -4.58 6.59 -9.78
N LEU A 57 -5.35 6.67 -8.70
CA LEU A 57 -5.48 5.61 -7.71
C LEU A 57 -6.44 4.53 -8.20
N ARG A 58 -6.07 3.26 -8.01
CA ARG A 58 -6.95 2.10 -8.21
C ARG A 58 -6.78 1.11 -7.06
N SER A 59 -7.87 0.51 -6.62
CA SER A 59 -7.83 -0.65 -5.73
C SER A 59 -7.70 -1.94 -6.53
N GLY A 60 -7.15 -2.97 -5.90
CA GLY A 60 -7.06 -4.31 -6.47
C GLY A 60 -6.71 -5.35 -5.41
N THR A 61 -6.47 -6.57 -5.89
CA THR A 61 -6.07 -7.70 -5.04
C THR A 61 -4.54 -7.79 -5.04
N PRO A 62 -3.88 -7.79 -3.87
CA PRO A 62 -2.44 -8.03 -3.77
C PRO A 62 -2.11 -9.48 -4.12
N THR A 63 -0.85 -9.77 -4.45
CA THR A 63 -0.41 -11.16 -4.50
C THR A 63 -0.42 -11.78 -3.09
N ALA A 64 -0.51 -13.11 -3.01
CA ALA A 64 -0.46 -13.81 -1.72
C ALA A 64 0.78 -13.44 -0.88
N ALA A 65 1.94 -13.29 -1.53
CA ALA A 65 3.18 -12.88 -0.87
C ALA A 65 3.14 -11.44 -0.36
N GLN A 66 2.52 -10.51 -1.10
CA GLN A 66 2.35 -9.13 -0.65
C GLN A 66 1.38 -9.04 0.53
N ALA A 67 0.28 -9.80 0.47
CA ALA A 67 -0.70 -9.86 1.53
C ALA A 67 -0.09 -10.38 2.85
N SER A 68 0.58 -11.54 2.80
CA SER A 68 1.19 -12.13 3.99
C SER A 68 2.27 -11.21 4.59
N ALA A 69 3.12 -10.62 3.76
CA ALA A 69 4.16 -9.69 4.22
C ALA A 69 3.58 -8.42 4.84
N ALA A 70 2.47 -7.89 4.31
CA ALA A 70 1.80 -6.74 4.91
C ALA A 70 1.17 -7.11 6.26
N CYS A 71 0.47 -8.24 6.36
CA CYS A 71 -0.19 -8.64 7.60
C CYS A 71 0.80 -9.00 8.71
N ALA A 72 1.95 -9.58 8.37
CA ALA A 72 3.01 -9.87 9.33
C ALA A 72 3.51 -8.60 10.06
N ALA A 73 3.33 -7.42 9.45
CA ALA A 73 3.70 -6.15 10.06
C ALA A 73 2.66 -5.57 11.03
N ILE A 74 1.51 -6.23 11.25
CA ILE A 74 0.48 -5.76 12.21
C ILE A 74 0.96 -5.94 13.66
N ASP A 75 1.69 -7.01 13.92
CA ASP A 75 2.12 -7.43 15.26
C ASP A 75 3.57 -7.00 15.56
N THR A 76 4.12 -6.06 14.79
CA THR A 76 5.48 -5.50 14.96
C THR A 76 5.40 -4.12 15.62
#